data_AF-A0A410UFB1-F1
#
_entry.id   AF-A0A410UFB1-F1
#
_cell.length_a   1.000
_cell.length_b   1.000
_cell.length_c   1.000
_cell.angle_alpha   90.00
_cell.angle_beta   90.00
_cell.angle_gamma   90.00
#
_symmetry.space_group_name_H-M   'P 1'
#
loop_
_entity.id
_entity.type
_entity.pdbx_description
1 polymer ?
#
loop_
_entity_poly.entity_id
_entity_poly.type
_entity_poly.pdbx_seq_one_letter_code
_entity_poly.pdbx_strand_id
1 'polypeptide(L)'
;MDGQSLVEFERDLQGNLKRLHEELRTQTYQPLPVKRQLIPKSGQPGKFRPLGIPTVYDRVWQQALMNRLEAIFEPIFDAASFGYRRGRSTKDAMRKIWTELEQGHEWVVDADLKDFFGSVNHDKLMELLHQRVADDDRNRRMRSRTYGGVEGSRVTGSLSDITSFCLLCANQVFL
;
A
#
# COMPACT_ATOMS: atom_id res chain seq x y z
N MET A 1 -11.41 -15.46 -0.01
CA MET A 1 -11.02 -16.25 -1.19
C MET A 1 -10.47 -17.59 -0.72
N ASP A 2 -9.51 -17.60 0.20
CA ASP A 2 -9.05 -18.78 0.96
C ASP A 2 -9.79 -19.00 2.29
N GLY A 3 -10.39 -17.95 2.86
CA GLY A 3 -11.24 -18.05 4.07
C GLY A 3 -10.45 -18.22 5.37
N GLN A 4 -9.12 -18.26 5.30
CA GLN A 4 -8.25 -18.45 6.45
C GLN A 4 -8.34 -17.25 7.41
N SER A 5 -8.65 -17.55 8.67
CA SER A 5 -8.59 -16.59 9.78
C SER A 5 -7.17 -16.40 10.30
N LEU A 6 -6.93 -15.33 11.06
CA LEU A 6 -5.64 -15.10 11.73
C LEU A 6 -5.28 -16.27 12.67
N VAL A 7 -6.26 -16.77 13.43
CA VAL A 7 -6.07 -17.89 14.37
C VAL A 7 -5.65 -19.15 13.63
N GLU A 8 -6.26 -19.46 12.48
CA GLU A 8 -5.88 -20.62 11.68
C GLU A 8 -4.51 -20.48 11.04
N PHE A 9 -4.13 -19.27 10.64
CA PHE A 9 -2.78 -19.00 10.14
C PHE A 9 -1.73 -19.18 11.25
N GLU A 10 -2.04 -18.75 12.47
CA GLU A 10 -1.15 -18.85 13.64
C GLU A 10 -0.95 -20.29 14.13
N ARG A 11 -1.93 -21.19 13.91
CA ARG A 11 -1.82 -22.61 14.29
C ARG A 11 -0.60 -23.32 13.69
N ASP A 12 -0.19 -22.94 12.47
CA ASP A 12 1.06 -23.37 11.85
C ASP A 12 1.86 -22.17 11.34
N LEU A 13 2.17 -21.25 12.25
CA LEU A 13 2.90 -20.04 11.91
C LEU A 13 4.25 -20.34 11.24
N GLN A 14 5.02 -21.29 11.77
CA GLN A 14 6.36 -21.60 11.26
C GLN A 14 6.33 -22.28 9.89
N GLY A 15 5.40 -23.20 9.66
CA GLY A 15 5.22 -23.82 8.34
C GLY A 15 4.79 -22.79 7.29
N ASN A 16 3.82 -21.94 7.64
CA ASN A 16 3.34 -20.88 6.74
C ASN A 16 4.44 -19.87 6.38
N LEU A 17 5.26 -19.44 7.35
CA LEU A 17 6.36 -18.51 7.10
C LEU A 17 7.50 -19.15 6.29
N LYS A 18 7.84 -20.43 6.55
CA LYS A 18 8.83 -21.15 5.75
C LYS A 18 8.37 -21.31 4.30
N ARG A 19 7.11 -21.66 4.09
CA ARG A 19 6.52 -21.73 2.74
C ARG A 19 6.62 -20.39 2.03
N LEU A 20 6.20 -19.31 2.69
CA LEU A 20 6.27 -17.97 2.11
C LEU A 20 7.71 -17.58 1.76
N HIS A 21 8.66 -17.85 2.65
CA HIS A 21 10.07 -17.60 2.39
C HIS A 21 10.55 -18.34 1.14
N GLU A 22 10.27 -19.64 1.01
CA GLU A 22 10.72 -20.43 -0.13
C GLU A 22 10.04 -20.00 -1.43
N GLU A 23 8.75 -19.67 -1.40
CA GLU A 23 8.02 -19.15 -2.57
C GLU A 23 8.58 -17.80 -3.04
N LEU A 24 8.97 -16.92 -2.11
CA LEU A 24 9.60 -15.64 -2.43
C LEU A 24 11.04 -15.82 -2.94
N ARG A 25 11.78 -16.80 -2.40
CA ARG A 25 13.15 -17.12 -2.77
C ARG A 25 13.23 -17.75 -4.17
N THR A 26 12.35 -18.72 -4.44
CA THR A 26 12.23 -19.44 -5.72
C THR A 26 11.42 -18.70 -6.77
N GLN A 27 10.89 -17.51 -6.42
CA GLN A 27 10.05 -16.71 -7.30
C GLN A 27 8.80 -17.47 -7.79
N THR A 28 8.18 -18.26 -6.93
CA THR A 28 6.93 -18.99 -7.23
C THR A 28 5.69 -18.39 -6.55
N TYR A 29 5.88 -17.48 -5.57
CA TYR A 29 4.78 -16.79 -4.87
C TYR A 29 3.79 -16.11 -5.85
N GLN A 30 2.50 -16.36 -5.71
CA GLN A 30 1.46 -15.64 -6.45
C GLN A 30 0.44 -15.05 -5.49
N PRO A 31 0.16 -13.73 -5.55
CA PRO A 31 -0.85 -13.11 -4.70
C PRO A 31 -2.24 -13.64 -5.04
N LEU A 32 -3.09 -13.82 -4.04
CA LEU A 32 -4.48 -14.20 -4.25
C LEU A 32 -5.34 -12.95 -4.51
N PRO A 33 -6.46 -13.08 -5.25
CA PRO A 33 -7.33 -11.94 -5.48
C PRO A 33 -7.96 -11.43 -4.18
N VAL A 34 -8.08 -10.11 -4.05
CA VAL A 34 -8.62 -9.46 -2.85
C VAL A 34 -10.13 -9.60 -2.77
N LYS A 35 -10.66 -9.74 -1.55
CA LYS A 35 -12.11 -9.69 -1.31
C LYS A 35 -12.58 -8.25 -1.33
N ARG A 36 -13.50 -7.91 -2.23
CA ARG A 36 -14.15 -6.59 -2.25
C ARG A 36 -15.30 -6.52 -1.25
N GLN A 37 -15.30 -5.48 -0.42
CA GLN A 37 -16.37 -5.15 0.51
C GLN A 37 -16.75 -3.68 0.33
N LEU A 38 -18.05 -3.38 0.24
CA LEU A 38 -18.54 -2.01 0.13
C LEU A 38 -18.86 -1.47 1.52
N ILE A 39 -18.18 -0.39 1.91
CA ILE A 39 -18.44 0.31 3.17
C ILE A 39 -19.29 1.55 2.86
N PRO A 40 -20.49 1.70 3.44
CA PRO A 40 -21.30 2.89 3.20
C PRO A 40 -20.58 4.15 3.72
N LYS A 41 -20.64 5.24 2.94
CA LYS A 41 -20.17 6.54 3.43
C LYS A 41 -21.17 7.08 4.45
N SER A 42 -20.69 7.39 5.65
CA SER A 42 -21.51 8.05 6.67
C SER A 42 -22.13 9.32 6.11
N GLY A 43 -23.44 9.48 6.28
CA GLY A 43 -24.19 10.65 5.81
C GLY A 43 -24.40 10.76 4.29
N GLN A 44 -24.03 9.76 3.48
CA GLN A 44 -24.22 9.80 2.02
C GLN A 44 -24.89 8.51 1.50
N PRO A 45 -26.23 8.44 1.50
CA PRO A 45 -26.98 7.29 0.99
C PRO A 45 -26.60 6.96 -0.46
N GLY A 46 -26.38 5.67 -0.75
CA GLY A 46 -26.01 5.19 -2.09
C GLY A 46 -24.55 5.40 -2.48
N LYS A 47 -23.72 6.06 -1.65
CA LYS A 47 -22.27 6.18 -1.89
C LYS A 47 -21.49 5.20 -1.02
N PHE A 48 -20.58 4.46 -1.64
CA PHE A 48 -19.77 3.43 -0.98
C PHE A 48 -18.27 3.73 -1.11
N ARG A 49 -17.49 3.31 -0.12
CA ARG A 49 -16.02 3.17 -0.18
C ARG A 49 -15.72 1.70 -0.44
N PRO A 50 -15.18 1.33 -1.61
CA PRO A 50 -14.75 -0.04 -1.83
C PRO A 50 -13.53 -0.32 -0.94
N LEU A 51 -13.56 -1.44 -0.23
CA LEU A 51 -12.44 -1.97 0.55
C LEU A 51 -11.99 -3.28 -0.11
N GLY A 52 -10.70 -3.36 -0.44
CA GLY A 52 -10.04 -4.61 -0.81
C GLY A 52 -9.43 -5.24 0.44
N ILE A 53 -9.83 -6.47 0.77
CA ILE A 53 -9.29 -7.23 1.90
C ILE A 53 -8.42 -8.37 1.32
N PRO A 54 -7.09 -8.27 1.41
CA PRO A 54 -6.18 -9.35 1.02
C PRO A 54 -6.28 -10.55 1.97
N THR A 55 -5.73 -11.69 1.57
CA THR A 55 -5.64 -12.87 2.45
C THR A 55 -4.68 -12.62 3.62
N VAL A 56 -4.74 -13.45 4.67
CA VAL A 56 -3.78 -13.34 5.79
C VAL A 56 -2.35 -13.51 5.26
N TYR A 57 -2.15 -14.50 4.39
CA TYR A 57 -0.87 -14.82 3.75
C TYR A 57 -0.29 -13.60 3.01
N ASP A 58 -1.11 -12.94 2.19
CA ASP A 58 -0.70 -11.76 1.44
C ASP A 58 -0.42 -10.55 2.35
N ARG A 59 -1.21 -10.36 3.42
CA ARG A 59 -0.97 -9.28 4.39
C ARG A 59 0.35 -9.44 5.13
N VAL A 60 0.77 -10.67 5.44
CA VAL A 60 2.08 -10.95 6.07
C VAL A 60 3.21 -10.56 5.13
N TRP A 61 3.13 -10.98 3.86
CA TRP A 61 4.10 -10.57 2.84
C TRP A 61 4.15 -9.05 2.65
N GLN A 62 2.99 -8.43 2.48
CA GLN A 62 2.85 -6.98 2.36
C GLN A 62 3.49 -6.27 3.55
N GLN A 63 3.19 -6.67 4.78
CA GLN A 63 3.78 -6.05 5.96
C GLN A 63 5.32 -6.22 6.02
N ALA A 64 5.84 -7.39 5.63
CA ALA A 64 7.27 -7.62 5.56
C ALA A 64 7.96 -6.72 4.54
N LEU A 65 7.33 -6.53 3.37
CA LEU A 65 7.80 -5.59 2.35
C LEU A 65 7.76 -4.14 2.86
N MET A 66 6.67 -3.74 3.53
CA MET A 66 6.53 -2.40 4.12
C MET A 66 7.68 -2.09 5.06
N ASN A 67 7.97 -3.00 6.00
CA ASN A 67 9.03 -2.81 6.99
C ASN A 67 10.40 -2.55 6.35
N ARG A 68 10.65 -3.11 5.16
CA ARG A 68 11.90 -2.89 4.43
C ARG A 68 11.89 -1.57 3.67
N LEU A 69 10.78 -1.23 3.02
CA LEU A 69 10.63 0.01 2.25
C LEU A 69 10.65 1.24 3.16
N GLU A 70 9.97 1.19 4.31
CA GLU A 70 10.00 2.27 5.31
C GLU A 70 11.43 2.65 5.69
N ALA A 71 12.32 1.68 5.93
CA ALA A 71 13.72 1.96 6.27
C ALA A 71 14.51 2.68 5.15
N ILE A 72 14.11 2.50 3.89
CA ILE A 72 14.77 3.12 2.72
C ILE A 72 14.24 4.54 2.51
N PHE A 73 12.94 4.74 2.70
CA PHE A 73 12.25 5.96 2.32
C PHE A 73 12.03 6.95 3.47
N GLU A 74 11.96 6.49 4.72
CA GLU A 74 11.79 7.39 5.88
C GLU A 74 12.84 8.51 5.96
N PRO A 75 14.13 8.30 5.63
CA PRO A 75 15.13 9.37 5.65
C PRO A 75 14.96 10.43 4.56
N ILE A 76 14.15 10.18 3.52
CA ILE A 76 13.97 11.12 2.40
C ILE A 76 12.65 11.88 2.45
N PHE A 77 11.74 11.52 3.36
CA PHE A 77 10.47 12.25 3.49
C PHE A 77 10.66 13.64 4.04
N ASP A 78 9.84 14.54 3.51
CA ASP A 78 9.74 15.89 4.03
C ASP A 78 9.31 15.88 5.49
N ALA A 79 9.82 16.82 6.28
CA ALA A 79 9.45 16.94 7.69
C ALA A 79 7.96 17.32 7.88
N ALA A 80 7.34 17.92 6.87
CA ALA A 80 5.92 18.25 6.80
C ALA A 80 5.04 17.11 6.26
N SER A 81 5.61 15.95 5.94
CA SER A 81 4.84 14.74 5.66
C SER A 81 4.46 14.02 6.96
N PHE A 82 3.16 13.95 7.26
CA PHE A 82 2.66 13.32 8.50
C PHE A 82 1.80 12.08 8.25
N GLY A 83 1.31 11.90 7.02
CA GLY A 83 0.41 10.82 6.66
C GLY A 83 1.11 9.46 6.66
N TYR A 84 0.45 8.44 7.22
CA TYR A 84 0.87 7.05 7.11
C TYR A 84 2.28 6.69 7.61
N ARG A 85 3.02 7.61 8.25
CA ARG A 85 4.39 7.39 8.72
C ARG A 85 4.45 6.90 10.17
N ARG A 86 5.41 6.03 10.47
CA ARG A 86 5.64 5.56 11.85
C ARG A 86 6.10 6.71 12.73
N GLY A 87 5.50 6.84 13.91
CA GLY A 87 5.84 7.90 14.86
C GLY A 87 5.35 9.30 14.47
N ARG A 88 4.56 9.43 13.40
CA ARG A 88 3.87 10.68 13.00
C ARG A 88 2.36 10.49 13.14
N SER A 89 1.66 11.55 13.48
CA SER A 89 0.21 11.53 13.64
C SER A 89 -0.45 12.80 13.09
N THR A 90 -1.76 12.75 12.89
CA THR A 90 -2.57 13.93 12.55
C THR A 90 -2.42 15.05 13.59
N LYS A 91 -2.14 14.72 14.85
CA LYS A 91 -1.88 15.72 15.89
C LYS A 91 -0.59 16.49 15.65
N ASP A 92 0.43 15.84 15.10
CA ASP A 92 1.70 16.49 14.76
C ASP A 92 1.53 17.45 13.58
N ALA A 93 0.72 17.06 12.58
CA ALA A 93 0.34 17.94 11.49
C ALA A 93 -0.40 19.20 12.00
N MET A 94 -1.37 19.02 12.90
CA MET A 94 -2.09 20.14 13.52
C MET A 94 -1.17 21.06 14.31
N ARG A 95 -0.21 20.50 15.06
CA ARG A 95 0.78 21.29 15.81
C ARG A 95 1.64 22.12 14.86
N LYS A 96 2.08 21.53 13.74
CA LYS A 96 2.84 22.25 12.71
C LYS A 96 2.04 23.41 12.13
N ILE A 97 0.78 23.18 11.76
CA ILE A 97 -0.11 24.25 11.26
C ILE A 97 -0.25 25.38 12.29
N TRP A 98 -0.46 25.03 13.56
CA TRP A 98 -0.58 26.03 14.63
C TRP A 98 0.68 26.87 14.78
N THR A 99 1.86 26.25 14.74
CA THR A 99 3.14 26.95 14.78
C THR A 99 3.33 27.89 13.58
N GLU A 100 2.88 27.52 12.38
CA GLU A 100 2.94 28.42 11.21
C GLU A 100 2.03 29.64 11.37
N LEU A 101 0.82 29.44 11.92
CA LEU A 101 -0.11 30.53 12.20
C LEU A 101 0.45 31.51 13.24
N GLU A 102 1.07 31.00 14.32
CA GLU A 102 1.72 31.82 15.35
C GLU A 102 2.90 32.65 14.80
N GLN A 103 3.53 32.19 13.72
CA GLN A 103 4.61 32.89 13.03
C GLN A 103 4.11 33.97 12.04
N GLY A 104 2.79 34.15 11.92
CA GLY A 104 2.17 35.16 11.06
C GLY A 104 1.80 34.67 9.66
N HIS A 105 1.84 33.36 9.39
CA HIS A 105 1.35 32.79 8.14
C HIS A 105 -0.17 32.60 8.20
N GLU A 106 -0.93 33.64 7.88
CA GLU A 106 -2.39 33.66 8.08
C GLU A 106 -3.20 33.02 6.93
N TRP A 107 -2.56 32.70 5.80
CA TRP A 107 -3.22 32.17 4.61
C TRP A 107 -2.96 30.68 4.45
N VAL A 108 -4.05 29.90 4.37
CA VAL A 108 -4.00 28.45 4.16
C VAL A 108 -4.52 28.12 2.76
N VAL A 109 -3.72 27.38 2.01
CA VAL A 109 -4.13 26.79 0.73
C VAL A 109 -4.57 25.36 0.98
N ASP A 110 -5.87 25.10 0.87
CA ASP A 110 -6.43 23.75 0.95
C ASP A 110 -6.38 23.09 -0.44
N ALA A 111 -5.65 21.98 -0.53
CA ALA A 111 -5.45 21.24 -1.77
C ALA A 111 -5.66 19.74 -1.50
N ASP A 112 -6.56 19.12 -2.28
CA ASP A 112 -6.87 17.69 -2.19
C ASP A 112 -6.77 17.02 -3.57
N LEU A 113 -6.25 15.80 -3.60
CA LEU A 113 -6.14 15.00 -4.81
C LEU A 113 -7.39 14.14 -5.00
N LYS A 114 -8.12 14.40 -6.08
CA LYS A 114 -9.29 13.60 -6.44
C LYS A 114 -8.88 12.19 -6.83
N ASP A 115 -9.39 11.19 -6.11
CA ASP A 115 -9.24 9.77 -6.42
C ASP A 115 -7.78 9.36 -6.68
N PHE A 116 -6.88 9.72 -5.77
CA PHE A 116 -5.45 9.42 -5.89
C PHE A 116 -5.18 7.95 -6.25
N PHE A 117 -5.80 7.01 -5.53
CA PHE A 117 -5.57 5.58 -5.74
C PHE A 117 -6.14 5.05 -7.07
N GLY A 118 -7.26 5.60 -7.54
CA GLY A 118 -7.87 5.20 -8.80
C GLY A 118 -7.21 5.80 -10.05
N SER A 119 -6.53 6.94 -9.89
CA SER A 119 -5.99 7.73 -11.01
C SER A 119 -4.46 7.75 -11.14
N VAL A 120 -3.74 7.22 -10.16
CA VAL A 120 -2.27 7.20 -10.17
C VAL A 120 -1.70 6.39 -11.34
N ASN A 121 -0.69 6.95 -12.01
CA ASN A 121 0.04 6.25 -13.06
C ASN A 121 0.99 5.21 -12.43
N HIS A 122 0.63 3.94 -12.57
CA HIS A 122 1.41 2.82 -12.00
C HIS A 122 2.81 2.70 -12.60
N ASP A 123 2.98 2.93 -13.91
CA ASP A 123 4.29 2.82 -14.56
C ASP A 123 5.26 3.84 -13.99
N LYS A 124 4.79 5.08 -13.81
CA LYS A 124 5.57 6.16 -13.20
C LYS A 124 5.89 5.90 -11.73
N LEU A 125 4.92 5.38 -10.97
CA LEU A 125 5.15 4.99 -9.57
C LEU A 125 6.26 3.93 -9.46
N MET A 126 6.21 2.92 -10.34
CA MET A 126 7.20 1.84 -10.38
C MET A 126 8.58 2.35 -10.79
N GLU A 127 8.66 3.28 -11.74
CA GLU A 127 9.91 3.93 -12.13
C GLU A 127 10.57 4.65 -10.94
N LEU A 128 9.81 5.47 -10.21
CA LEU A 128 10.31 6.19 -9.04
C LEU A 128 10.76 5.25 -7.91
N LEU A 129 10.04 4.14 -7.72
CA LEU A 129 10.43 3.12 -6.75
C LEU A 129 11.76 2.45 -7.14
N HIS A 130 11.92 2.09 -8.42
CA HIS A 130 13.14 1.46 -8.93
C HIS A 130 14.38 2.37 -8.83
N GLN A 131 14.21 3.69 -8.93
CA GLN A 131 15.33 4.64 -8.76
C GLN A 131 15.98 4.53 -7.36
N ARG A 132 15.22 4.13 -6.34
CA ARG A 132 15.70 4.07 -4.95
C ARG A 132 15.97 2.66 -4.45
N VAL A 133 15.25 1.67 -4.98
CA VAL A 133 15.42 0.26 -4.63
C VAL A 133 16.27 -0.42 -5.71
N ALA A 134 17.59 -0.37 -5.52
CA ALA A 134 18.56 -1.05 -6.38
C ALA A 134 18.65 -2.55 -6.02
N ASP A 135 17.76 -3.34 -6.57
CA ASP A 135 17.91 -4.80 -6.62
C ASP A 135 17.48 -5.32 -7.99
N ASP A 136 18.46 -5.67 -8.81
CA ASP A 136 18.25 -6.25 -10.14
C ASP A 136 17.37 -7.51 -10.12
N ASP A 137 17.39 -8.26 -9.03
CA ASP A 137 16.66 -9.54 -8.90
C ASP A 137 15.31 -9.41 -8.16
N ARG A 138 15.04 -8.28 -7.50
CA ARG A 138 13.76 -7.98 -6.81
C ARG A 138 12.84 -7.08 -7.63
N ASN A 139 13.36 -6.17 -8.45
CA ASN A 139 12.53 -5.32 -9.31
C ASN A 139 11.78 -6.11 -10.40
N ARG A 140 12.32 -7.26 -10.83
CA ARG A 140 11.59 -8.23 -11.68
C ARG A 140 10.38 -8.85 -10.95
N ARG A 141 10.45 -9.03 -9.62
CA ARG A 141 9.38 -9.59 -8.76
C ARG A 141 8.19 -8.64 -8.60
N MET A 142 8.44 -7.33 -8.73
CA MET A 142 7.40 -6.30 -8.71
C MET A 142 6.71 -6.14 -10.07
N ARG A 143 7.47 -6.26 -11.17
CA ARG A 143 6.97 -6.14 -12.56
C ARG A 143 6.20 -7.36 -13.08
N SER A 144 6.62 -8.60 -12.81
CA SER A 144 6.00 -9.78 -13.47
C SER A 144 4.62 -10.17 -12.92
N ARG A 145 4.15 -9.51 -11.87
CA ARG A 145 2.90 -9.87 -11.16
C ARG A 145 1.92 -8.72 -11.00
N THR A 146 2.30 -7.53 -11.48
CA THR A 146 1.39 -6.42 -11.72
C THR A 146 0.67 -6.61 -13.06
N TYR A 147 1.35 -7.09 -14.11
CA TYR A 147 0.74 -7.36 -15.44
C TYR A 147 0.13 -8.77 -15.57
N GLY A 148 -0.95 -9.04 -14.84
CA GLY A 148 -1.88 -10.10 -15.20
C GLY A 148 -2.90 -9.55 -16.20
N GLY A 149 -2.75 -9.90 -17.48
CA GLY A 149 -3.63 -9.46 -18.57
C GLY A 149 -5.10 -9.83 -18.34
N VAL A 150 -5.99 -8.93 -18.80
CA VAL A 150 -7.44 -9.10 -18.78
C VAL A 150 -7.84 -9.95 -19.98
N GLU A 151 -8.39 -11.14 -19.75
CA GLU A 151 -9.07 -11.92 -20.79
C GLU A 151 -10.36 -12.53 -20.23
N GLY A 152 -11.48 -12.17 -20.85
CA GLY A 152 -12.77 -12.88 -20.80
C GLY A 152 -13.44 -13.05 -19.43
N SER A 153 -14.40 -12.16 -19.11
CA SER A 153 -15.58 -12.39 -18.24
C SER A 153 -15.38 -13.00 -16.85
N ARG A 154 -14.14 -13.14 -16.38
CA ARG A 154 -13.71 -13.47 -15.03
C ARG A 154 -12.82 -12.33 -14.60
N VAL A 155 -13.15 -11.67 -13.49
CA VAL A 155 -12.27 -10.64 -12.92
C VAL A 155 -11.09 -11.35 -12.29
N THR A 156 -10.09 -11.72 -13.11
CA THR A 156 -8.72 -11.90 -12.65
C THR A 156 -8.35 -10.58 -11.97
N GLY A 157 -7.91 -10.68 -10.71
CA GLY A 157 -7.74 -9.54 -9.81
C GLY A 157 -7.09 -8.37 -10.55
N SER A 158 -7.79 -7.25 -10.60
CA SER A 158 -7.33 -6.09 -11.36
C SER A 158 -5.90 -5.74 -10.92
N LEU A 159 -5.13 -5.24 -11.88
CA LEU A 159 -3.82 -4.57 -11.75
C LEU A 159 -3.68 -3.56 -10.58
N SER A 160 -4.72 -3.39 -9.76
CA SER A 160 -4.90 -2.47 -8.64
C SER A 160 -4.35 -2.93 -7.30
N ASP A 161 -3.98 -4.20 -7.08
CA ASP A 161 -3.93 -4.71 -5.69
C ASP A 161 -2.52 -4.85 -5.09
N ILE A 162 -1.49 -5.23 -5.88
CA ILE A 162 -0.09 -4.98 -5.48
C ILE A 162 0.24 -3.50 -5.63
N THR A 163 -0.34 -2.82 -6.60
CA THR A 163 -0.23 -1.36 -6.75
C THR A 163 -0.95 -0.63 -5.63
N SER A 164 -2.08 -1.10 -5.08
CA SER A 164 -2.69 -0.52 -3.87
C SER A 164 -1.77 -0.63 -2.66
N PHE A 165 -1.00 -1.71 -2.56
CA PHE A 165 0.02 -1.85 -1.53
C PHE A 165 1.25 -0.97 -1.80
N CYS A 166 1.75 -0.93 -3.03
CA CYS A 166 2.75 0.05 -3.47
C CYS A 166 2.21 1.48 -3.35
N LEU A 167 0.90 1.72 -3.33
CA LEU A 167 0.25 3.02 -3.18
C LEU A 167 0.05 3.41 -1.72
N LEU A 168 -0.18 2.44 -0.83
CA LEU A 168 -0.05 2.64 0.62
C LEU A 168 1.41 2.91 1.00
N CYS A 169 2.35 2.19 0.38
CA CYS A 169 3.77 2.53 0.42
C CYS A 169 4.00 3.88 -0.29
N ALA A 170 3.35 4.18 -1.41
CA ALA A 170 3.51 5.43 -2.15
C ALA A 170 2.99 6.63 -1.37
N ASN A 171 1.99 6.45 -0.52
CA ASN A 171 1.47 7.51 0.33
C ASN A 171 2.37 7.75 1.55
N GLN A 172 3.15 6.74 1.96
CA GLN A 172 4.33 7.02 2.76
C GLN A 172 5.40 7.70 1.91
N VAL A 173 5.57 7.28 0.64
CA VAL A 173 6.74 7.61 -0.20
C VAL A 173 6.73 8.97 -0.92
N PHE A 174 5.55 9.46 -1.32
CA PHE A 174 5.38 10.55 -2.28
C PHE A 174 4.45 11.68 -1.79
N LEU A 175 4.07 11.68 -0.51
CA LEU A 175 3.47 12.81 0.20
C LEU A 175 4.33 13.14 1.43
#